data_AF-A0A9K3Q2W3-F1
#
_entry.id   AF-A0A9K3Q2W3-F1
#
_cell.length_a   1.000
_cell.length_b   1.000
_cell.length_c   1.000
_cell.angle_alpha   90.00
_cell.angle_beta   90.00
_cell.angle_gamma   90.00
#
_symmetry.space_group_name_H-M   'P 1'
#
loop_
_entity.id
_entity.type
_entity.pdbx_description
1 polymer ?
#
loop_
_entity_poly.entity_id
_entity_poly.type
_entity_poly.pdbx_seq_one_letter_code
_entity_poly.pdbx_strand_id
1 'polypeptide(L)'
;MPLRRHGYWGVAASAAPWWNPPSVALTDGYLYWCKIKSLQNRFLSGTRPFLDSQQFQLPHDVGGNRKLFGPIQTDGVPEIQLWEQQCHALFAVLATNQFFKTDQLRRSIEDLTPQQYETWGYYEKWTAGMVSMLLDAGAISHDDLCEALFGNDHFLDTVVSSQEPKFQAGDSVRVKPYQQGKKVEWRRPHIRTPGYIYGVNGKVVERCGRFGDPSFLASGIKAPQVWLYRVEVSMADLWPEQSSSKDTVSVEIYEHWLEPSELDSGHSFQEVPLLNHDDDGRDCVHHHQHQHQSHHWADDSHTHNHEEDHSHDPRPIVEERAVHREGHPRPGKELFAALYSVVVNKGLVTQDEIRTMVEGLDNAGKNLNGASLIVKAWTDDVFRERLLQNPATAALDIGIETSNANAPTVLTVVENTEDVHNIVVCTLCSCYPSSLLGIAPSWYKSAEYRSRAVREPRSVLQDFGTNIPSEQTIRAHDSTADHRYLVLPRRPKGTEGWSEEKLRAIITRDCMIGVTVPTITTILE
;
A
#
# COMPACT_ATOMS: atom_id res chain seq x y z
N MET A 1 28.78 -61.18 -18.01
CA MET A 1 30.23 -61.40 -18.17
C MET A 1 30.94 -60.06 -18.14
N PRO A 2 31.77 -59.78 -17.13
CA PRO A 2 32.61 -58.59 -17.04
C PRO A 2 34.06 -58.91 -17.44
N LEU A 3 34.77 -57.93 -18.00
CA LEU A 3 36.23 -57.88 -18.09
C LEU A 3 36.62 -56.51 -17.51
N ARG A 4 37.12 -56.42 -16.26
CA ARG A 4 38.55 -56.47 -15.85
C ARG A 4 39.43 -55.60 -16.75
N ARG A 5 40.38 -54.76 -16.30
CA ARG A 5 40.95 -54.26 -15.02
C ARG A 5 42.21 -53.46 -15.47
N HIS A 6 42.75 -52.59 -14.60
CA HIS A 6 44.15 -52.08 -14.43
C HIS A 6 44.08 -50.55 -14.24
N GLY A 7 44.25 -49.96 -13.04
CA GLY A 7 45.47 -49.86 -12.21
C GLY A 7 46.32 -48.68 -12.74
N TYR A 8 46.78 -47.65 -12.02
CA TYR A 8 47.16 -47.48 -10.61
C TYR A 8 47.71 -46.03 -10.38
N TRP A 9 47.64 -45.50 -9.13
CA TRP A 9 48.41 -44.37 -8.49
C TRP A 9 48.45 -42.97 -9.17
N GLY A 10 48.44 -41.80 -8.53
CA GLY A 10 48.55 -41.37 -7.13
C GLY A 10 48.53 -39.83 -7.04
N VAL A 11 48.16 -39.35 -5.85
CA VAL A 11 48.26 -38.01 -5.20
C VAL A 11 49.09 -36.89 -5.87
N ALA A 12 48.50 -35.68 -6.02
CA ALA A 12 49.04 -34.40 -5.53
C ALA A 12 48.13 -33.20 -5.88
N ALA A 13 47.95 -32.32 -4.90
CA ALA A 13 47.27 -31.04 -4.99
C ALA A 13 48.08 -30.00 -5.78
N SER A 14 47.42 -29.09 -6.51
CA SER A 14 47.69 -27.65 -6.46
C SER A 14 46.82 -26.85 -7.45
N ALA A 15 46.38 -25.69 -6.96
CA ALA A 15 46.18 -24.42 -7.67
C ALA A 15 45.27 -24.38 -8.93
N ALA A 16 44.13 -23.70 -8.77
CA ALA A 16 43.49 -22.94 -9.85
C ALA A 16 44.50 -21.94 -10.45
N PRO A 17 44.32 -21.41 -11.69
CA PRO A 17 43.34 -20.32 -11.85
C PRO A 17 42.78 -20.04 -13.28
N TRP A 18 41.74 -19.19 -13.30
CA TRP A 18 41.22 -18.33 -14.38
C TRP A 18 40.25 -18.94 -15.43
N TRP A 19 38.95 -18.75 -15.17
CA TRP A 19 37.92 -18.56 -16.18
C TRP A 19 37.64 -17.05 -16.29
N ASN A 20 37.63 -16.51 -17.50
CA ASN A 20 37.40 -15.10 -17.80
C ASN A 20 36.00 -14.96 -18.43
N PRO A 21 35.01 -14.28 -17.82
CA PRO A 21 33.79 -13.88 -18.51
C PRO A 21 33.89 -12.44 -19.04
N PRO A 22 33.15 -12.10 -20.11
CA PRO A 22 33.25 -10.80 -20.79
C PRO A 22 32.67 -9.66 -19.94
N SER A 23 33.30 -8.50 -20.08
CA SER A 23 33.03 -7.25 -19.39
C SER A 23 31.65 -6.66 -19.71
N VAL A 24 30.77 -6.64 -18.71
CA VAL A 24 29.64 -5.69 -18.61
C VAL A 24 29.68 -5.08 -17.21
N ALA A 25 29.61 -3.76 -17.16
CA ALA A 25 29.89 -2.93 -15.99
C ALA A 25 29.01 -3.30 -14.77
N LEU A 26 29.67 -3.80 -13.73
CA LEU A 26 29.15 -3.92 -12.37
C LEU A 26 29.60 -2.68 -11.58
N THR A 27 28.73 -1.70 -11.37
CA THR A 27 29.04 -0.56 -10.47
C THR A 27 28.08 -0.36 -9.30
N ASP A 28 27.00 -1.15 -9.13
CA ASP A 28 26.12 -0.99 -7.95
C ASP A 28 26.15 -2.15 -6.95
N GLY A 29 26.63 -3.33 -7.33
CA GLY A 29 26.71 -4.50 -6.43
C GLY A 29 27.87 -4.45 -5.41
N TYR A 30 28.95 -3.74 -5.72
CA TYR A 30 30.19 -3.78 -4.90
C TYR A 30 30.09 -2.92 -3.63
N LEU A 31 29.31 -1.83 -3.67
CA LEU A 31 29.07 -0.97 -2.50
C LEU A 31 28.15 -1.64 -1.47
N TYR A 32 27.21 -2.48 -1.91
CA TYR A 32 26.34 -3.25 -1.02
C TYR A 32 27.14 -4.34 -0.27
N TRP A 33 28.05 -5.02 -0.97
CA TRP A 33 28.88 -6.08 -0.38
C TRP A 33 29.94 -5.55 0.60
N CYS A 34 30.52 -4.37 0.34
CA CYS A 34 31.48 -3.73 1.24
C CYS A 34 30.84 -3.25 2.56
N LYS A 35 29.56 -2.83 2.54
CA LYS A 35 28.80 -2.47 3.75
C LYS A 35 28.59 -3.68 4.68
N ILE A 36 28.27 -4.85 4.11
CA ILE A 36 28.03 -6.10 4.85
C ILE A 36 29.30 -6.59 5.57
N LYS A 37 30.48 -6.52 4.94
CA LYS A 37 31.75 -6.90 5.60
C LYS A 37 32.16 -5.98 6.75
N SER A 38 31.82 -4.69 6.69
CA SER A 38 32.10 -3.76 7.80
C SER A 38 31.26 -4.06 9.05
N LEU A 39 30.09 -4.68 8.88
CA LEU A 39 29.17 -5.05 9.96
C LEU A 39 29.55 -6.37 10.63
N GLN A 40 30.10 -7.33 9.88
CA GLN A 40 30.56 -8.61 10.45
C GLN A 40 31.73 -8.43 11.45
N ASN A 41 32.56 -7.39 11.29
CA ASN A 41 33.69 -7.14 12.19
C ASN A 41 33.32 -6.52 13.56
N ARG A 42 32.07 -6.09 13.79
CA ARG A 42 31.63 -5.55 15.10
C ARG A 42 31.06 -6.61 16.05
N PHE A 43 30.83 -7.84 15.58
CA PHE A 43 30.21 -8.90 16.39
C PHE A 43 31.19 -9.68 17.29
N LEU A 44 32.50 -9.38 17.25
CA LEU A 44 33.53 -10.15 17.97
C LEU A 44 34.04 -9.54 19.28
N SER A 45 33.53 -8.38 19.73
CA SER A 45 33.85 -7.84 21.05
C SER A 45 32.69 -8.07 22.02
N GLY A 46 32.79 -9.13 22.82
CA GLY A 46 31.77 -9.67 23.74
C GLY A 46 31.36 -8.79 24.93
N THR A 47 30.95 -7.56 24.66
CA THR A 47 30.26 -6.67 25.62
C THR A 47 29.03 -6.15 24.92
N ARG A 48 27.83 -6.67 25.27
CA ARG A 48 26.56 -6.15 24.76
C ARG A 48 26.32 -4.76 25.35
N PRO A 49 26.38 -3.67 24.56
CA PRO A 49 25.76 -2.43 24.99
C PRO A 49 24.25 -2.64 24.83
N PHE A 50 23.46 -2.14 25.78
CA PHE A 50 22.07 -1.83 25.51
C PHE A 50 22.09 -0.81 24.37
N LEU A 51 21.91 -1.27 23.13
CA LEU A 51 21.85 -0.41 21.96
C LEU A 51 20.71 0.56 22.22
N ASP A 52 21.02 1.85 22.22
CA ASP A 52 20.02 2.89 22.03
C ASP A 52 19.30 2.56 20.71
N SER A 53 18.12 1.99 20.83
CA SER A 53 17.43 1.24 19.77
C SER A 53 16.86 2.14 18.67
N GLN A 54 17.26 3.41 18.62
CA GLN A 54 16.68 4.40 17.72
C GLN A 54 17.33 4.50 16.34
N GLN A 55 18.48 3.85 16.10
CA GLN A 55 19.22 4.11 14.87
C GLN A 55 18.93 3.19 13.67
N PHE A 56 18.28 2.03 13.85
CA PHE A 56 17.92 1.15 12.73
C PHE A 56 16.65 0.33 13.05
N GLN A 57 15.48 0.97 12.97
CA GLN A 57 14.19 0.27 12.89
C GLN A 57 13.67 0.44 11.46
N LEU A 58 13.39 -0.66 10.78
CA LEU A 58 12.82 -0.63 9.43
C LEU A 58 11.37 -0.11 9.51
N PRO A 59 10.85 0.60 8.48
CA PRO A 59 9.51 1.21 8.54
C PRO A 59 8.37 0.23 8.88
N HIS A 60 8.52 -1.05 8.52
CA HIS A 60 7.54 -2.08 8.78
C HIS A 60 7.62 -2.69 10.19
N ASP A 61 8.77 -2.58 10.85
CA ASP A 61 8.96 -3.03 12.22
C ASP A 61 8.42 -1.94 13.15
N VAL A 62 7.16 -2.07 13.54
CA VAL A 62 6.48 -1.06 14.36
C VAL A 62 6.26 -1.53 15.80
N GLY A 63 6.63 -2.78 16.13
CA GLY A 63 6.35 -3.39 17.42
C GLY A 63 6.88 -2.56 18.59
N GLY A 64 5.98 -2.07 19.45
CA GLY A 64 6.34 -1.26 20.60
C GLY A 64 6.92 0.12 20.28
N ASN A 65 6.87 0.60 19.04
CA ASN A 65 7.35 1.92 18.68
C ASN A 65 6.40 3.02 19.20
N ARG A 66 6.82 3.73 20.25
CA ARG A 66 6.04 4.78 20.92
C ARG A 66 5.68 5.96 20.03
N LYS A 67 6.41 6.21 18.94
CA LYS A 67 6.11 7.30 17.99
C LYS A 67 4.81 7.05 17.22
N LEU A 68 4.38 5.79 17.13
CA LEU A 68 3.18 5.35 16.43
C LEU A 68 2.01 5.14 17.39
N PHE A 69 2.12 5.62 18.64
CA PHE A 69 1.03 5.52 19.60
C PHE A 69 -0.02 6.58 19.25
N GLY A 70 -1.27 6.14 19.16
CA GLY A 70 -2.43 6.96 18.86
C GLY A 70 -3.70 6.18 19.17
N PRO A 71 -4.87 6.83 19.10
CA PRO A 71 -6.15 6.16 19.30
C PRO A 71 -6.32 5.06 18.26
N ILE A 72 -6.69 3.85 18.72
CA ILE A 72 -7.09 2.78 17.80
C ILE A 72 -8.53 3.05 17.41
N GLN A 73 -8.78 3.23 16.13
CA GLN A 73 -10.13 3.47 15.65
C GLN A 73 -10.91 2.14 15.62
N THR A 74 -11.70 1.90 16.66
CA THR A 74 -12.53 0.69 16.83
C THR A 74 -13.91 0.85 16.21
N ASP A 75 -14.44 2.08 16.19
CA ASP A 75 -15.80 2.41 15.75
C ASP A 75 -15.80 3.18 14.42
N GLY A 76 -16.87 3.01 13.62
CA GLY A 76 -17.01 3.72 12.35
C GLY A 76 -15.92 3.38 11.34
N VAL A 77 -15.28 2.23 11.50
CA VAL A 77 -14.25 1.72 10.60
C VAL A 77 -14.81 1.67 9.18
N PRO A 78 -14.19 2.36 8.19
CA PRO A 78 -14.65 2.31 6.82
C PRO A 78 -14.71 0.86 6.34
N GLU A 79 -15.82 0.48 5.71
CA GLU A 79 -15.93 -0.82 5.06
C GLU A 79 -14.83 -0.95 4.01
N ILE A 80 -14.26 -2.14 3.92
CA ILE A 80 -13.26 -2.45 2.90
C ILE A 80 -13.89 -2.27 1.52
N GLN A 81 -13.28 -1.41 0.71
CA GLN A 81 -13.80 -1.11 -0.62
C GLN A 81 -13.64 -2.33 -1.53
N LEU A 82 -14.49 -2.45 -2.56
CA LEU A 82 -14.45 -3.59 -3.49
C LEU A 82 -13.05 -3.79 -4.10
N TRP A 83 -12.38 -2.71 -4.51
CA TRP A 83 -11.04 -2.82 -5.11
C TRP A 83 -9.99 -3.34 -4.12
N GLU A 84 -10.15 -3.07 -2.81
CA GLU A 84 -9.27 -3.58 -1.76
C GLU A 84 -9.49 -5.08 -1.53
N GLN A 85 -10.75 -5.54 -1.58
CA GLN A 85 -11.10 -6.96 -1.58
C GLN A 85 -10.52 -7.67 -2.81
N GLN A 86 -10.70 -7.08 -3.99
CA GLN A 86 -10.13 -7.58 -5.24
C GLN A 86 -8.60 -7.57 -5.22
N CYS A 87 -7.95 -6.59 -4.59
CA CYS A 87 -6.49 -6.56 -4.42
C CYS A 87 -6.00 -7.72 -3.55
N HIS A 88 -6.68 -8.01 -2.43
CA HIS A 88 -6.38 -9.18 -1.62
C HIS A 88 -6.58 -10.48 -2.41
N ALA A 89 -7.71 -10.60 -3.10
CA ALA A 89 -8.05 -11.77 -3.89
C ALA A 89 -7.07 -12.00 -5.04
N LEU A 90 -6.69 -10.94 -5.76
CA LEU A 90 -5.68 -11.00 -6.82
C LEU A 90 -4.34 -11.52 -6.29
N PHE A 91 -3.89 -11.00 -5.13
CA PHE A 91 -2.69 -11.51 -4.48
C PHE A 91 -2.80 -13.01 -4.17
N ALA A 92 -3.92 -13.45 -3.59
CA ALA A 92 -4.14 -14.85 -3.23
C ALA A 92 -4.17 -15.78 -4.45
N VAL A 93 -4.81 -15.36 -5.55
CA VAL A 93 -4.85 -16.11 -6.81
C VAL A 93 -3.45 -16.18 -7.44
N LEU A 94 -2.74 -15.06 -7.55
CA LEU A 94 -1.38 -15.04 -8.10
C LEU A 94 -0.40 -15.90 -7.28
N ALA A 95 -0.54 -15.89 -5.95
CA ALA A 95 0.24 -16.73 -5.06
C ALA A 95 -0.10 -18.22 -5.23
N THR A 96 -1.40 -18.55 -5.34
CA THR A 96 -1.86 -19.93 -5.62
C THR A 96 -1.30 -20.43 -6.94
N ASN A 97 -1.32 -19.58 -7.96
CA ASN A 97 -0.78 -19.85 -9.31
C ASN A 97 0.77 -19.77 -9.36
N GLN A 98 1.43 -19.66 -8.21
CA GLN A 98 2.89 -19.70 -8.05
C GLN A 98 3.67 -18.59 -8.78
N PHE A 99 3.04 -17.44 -9.06
CA PHE A 99 3.76 -16.28 -9.61
C PHE A 99 4.73 -15.67 -8.61
N PHE A 100 4.36 -15.66 -7.33
CA PHE A 100 5.20 -15.21 -6.23
C PHE A 100 4.70 -15.75 -4.89
N LYS A 101 5.51 -15.61 -3.84
CA LYS A 101 5.18 -15.98 -2.45
C LYS A 101 4.91 -14.74 -1.60
N THR A 102 4.25 -14.94 -0.46
CA THR A 102 4.02 -13.90 0.56
C THR A 102 5.31 -13.20 1.00
N ASP A 103 6.41 -13.93 1.16
CA ASP A 103 7.69 -13.34 1.54
C ASP A 103 8.25 -12.39 0.48
N GLN A 104 8.00 -12.68 -0.81
CA GLN A 104 8.42 -11.81 -1.90
C GLN A 104 7.60 -10.52 -1.93
N LEU A 105 6.28 -10.60 -1.70
CA LEU A 105 5.43 -9.42 -1.57
C LEU A 105 5.92 -8.56 -0.40
N ARG A 106 6.17 -9.20 0.74
CA ARG A 106 6.65 -8.52 1.94
C ARG A 106 7.96 -7.81 1.69
N ARG A 107 8.98 -8.49 1.15
CA ARG A 107 10.25 -7.86 0.76
C ARG A 107 10.02 -6.64 -0.16
N SER A 108 9.15 -6.77 -1.16
CA SER A 108 8.88 -5.67 -2.09
C SER A 108 8.25 -4.46 -1.41
N ILE A 109 7.39 -4.67 -0.41
CA ILE A 109 6.83 -3.60 0.42
C ILE A 109 7.90 -3.01 1.36
N GLU A 110 8.83 -3.82 1.86
CA GLU A 110 9.95 -3.39 2.71
C GLU A 110 10.99 -2.56 1.95
N ASP A 111 11.12 -2.77 0.64
CA ASP A 111 11.99 -2.00 -0.27
C ASP A 111 11.42 -0.60 -0.61
N LEU A 112 10.19 -0.29 -0.21
CA LEU A 112 9.61 1.06 -0.37
C LEU A 112 10.41 2.10 0.41
N THR A 113 10.50 3.33 -0.12
CA THR A 113 11.11 4.43 0.63
C THR A 113 10.30 4.75 1.89
N PRO A 114 10.92 5.30 2.97
CA PRO A 114 10.20 5.66 4.20
C PRO A 114 8.97 6.54 3.93
N GLN A 115 9.11 7.53 3.04
CA GLN A 115 8.00 8.41 2.64
C GLN A 115 6.84 7.64 2.00
N GLN A 116 7.12 6.69 1.10
CA GLN A 116 6.07 5.86 0.49
C GLN A 116 5.44 4.93 1.53
N TYR A 117 6.25 4.34 2.40
CA TYR A 117 5.77 3.46 3.45
C TYR A 117 4.84 4.19 4.45
N GLU A 118 5.09 5.46 4.73
CA GLU A 118 4.28 6.26 5.65
C GLU A 118 3.01 6.81 5.00
N THR A 119 3.08 7.28 3.76
CA THR A 119 1.98 8.02 3.13
C THR A 119 1.01 7.12 2.33
N TRP A 120 1.45 5.96 1.86
CA TRP A 120 0.60 5.09 1.05
C TRP A 120 -0.36 4.25 1.91
N GLY A 121 -1.55 4.03 1.37
CA GLY A 121 -2.53 3.11 1.89
C GLY A 121 -2.05 1.66 1.87
N TYR A 122 -2.67 0.83 2.71
CA TYR A 122 -2.28 -0.56 2.91
C TYR A 122 -2.29 -1.37 1.59
N TYR A 123 -3.40 -1.34 0.86
CA TYR A 123 -3.53 -2.06 -0.40
C TYR A 123 -2.80 -1.39 -1.57
N GLU A 124 -2.44 -0.11 -1.46
CA GLU A 124 -1.59 0.55 -2.46
C GLU A 124 -0.17 -0.01 -2.44
N LYS A 125 0.37 -0.28 -1.23
CA LYS A 125 1.65 -0.97 -1.06
C LYS A 125 1.62 -2.38 -1.64
N TRP A 126 0.51 -3.10 -1.44
CA TRP A 126 0.31 -4.43 -2.04
C TRP A 126 0.29 -4.37 -3.56
N THR A 127 -0.49 -3.45 -4.13
CA THR A 127 -0.53 -3.22 -5.58
C THR A 127 0.86 -2.92 -6.13
N ALA A 128 1.58 -1.98 -5.54
CA ALA A 128 2.94 -1.63 -5.95
C ALA A 128 3.90 -2.82 -5.87
N GLY A 129 3.80 -3.62 -4.80
CA GLY A 129 4.60 -4.82 -4.63
C GLY A 129 4.29 -5.88 -5.69
N MET A 130 3.02 -6.15 -5.98
CA MET A 130 2.61 -7.06 -7.05
C MET A 130 3.11 -6.59 -8.42
N VAL A 131 2.97 -5.30 -8.72
CA VAL A 131 3.52 -4.70 -9.96
C VAL A 131 5.02 -4.94 -10.07
N SER A 132 5.79 -4.61 -9.03
CA SER A 132 7.25 -4.80 -9.02
C SER A 132 7.62 -6.26 -9.28
N MET A 133 6.99 -7.20 -8.57
CA MET A 133 7.29 -8.62 -8.72
C MET A 133 6.94 -9.17 -10.11
N LEU A 134 5.81 -8.76 -10.68
CA LEU A 134 5.39 -9.21 -12.01
C LEU A 134 6.27 -8.61 -13.12
N LEU A 135 6.75 -7.38 -12.93
CA LEU A 135 7.75 -6.76 -13.81
C LEU A 135 9.11 -7.47 -13.70
N ASP A 136 9.59 -7.73 -12.49
CA ASP A 136 10.84 -8.44 -12.24
C ASP A 136 10.83 -9.86 -12.84
N ALA A 137 9.68 -10.53 -12.78
CA ALA A 137 9.46 -11.83 -13.39
C ALA A 137 9.28 -11.78 -14.92
N GLY A 138 9.10 -10.60 -15.51
CA GLY A 138 8.79 -10.42 -16.93
C GLY A 138 7.37 -10.90 -17.32
N ALA A 139 6.49 -11.14 -16.35
CA ALA A 139 5.10 -11.56 -16.59
C ALA A 139 4.25 -10.40 -17.14
N ILE A 140 4.59 -9.17 -16.73
CA ILE A 140 4.08 -7.93 -17.31
C ILE A 140 5.26 -7.02 -17.66
N SER A 141 5.00 -6.01 -18.48
CA SER A 141 5.95 -4.99 -18.90
C SER A 141 5.44 -3.61 -18.49
N HIS A 142 6.34 -2.64 -18.52
CA HIS A 142 5.97 -1.24 -18.29
C HIS A 142 5.00 -0.72 -19.33
N ASP A 143 5.13 -1.16 -20.59
CA ASP A 143 4.24 -0.74 -21.68
C ASP A 143 2.81 -1.24 -21.43
N ASP A 144 2.63 -2.46 -20.92
CA ASP A 144 1.28 -2.97 -20.59
C ASP A 144 0.59 -2.08 -19.54
N LEU A 145 1.32 -1.68 -18.50
CA LEU A 145 0.78 -0.85 -17.43
C LEU A 145 0.52 0.59 -17.91
N CYS A 146 1.39 1.13 -18.75
CA CYS A 146 1.19 2.44 -19.36
C CYS A 146 -0.05 2.44 -20.26
N GLU A 147 -0.20 1.45 -21.13
CA GLU A 147 -1.39 1.29 -21.99
C GLU A 147 -2.65 1.15 -21.14
N ALA A 148 -2.62 0.37 -20.06
CA ALA A 148 -3.77 0.19 -19.18
C ALA A 148 -4.13 1.44 -18.35
N LEU A 149 -3.14 2.24 -17.93
CA LEU A 149 -3.36 3.46 -17.16
C LEU A 149 -3.81 4.65 -18.01
N PHE A 150 -3.25 4.78 -19.22
CA PHE A 150 -3.40 5.98 -20.03
C PHE A 150 -4.16 5.74 -21.34
N GLY A 151 -4.45 4.48 -21.68
CA GLY A 151 -5.06 4.08 -22.94
C GLY A 151 -4.09 4.18 -24.13
N ASN A 152 -4.48 3.61 -25.27
CA ASN A 152 -3.75 3.77 -26.54
C ASN A 152 -3.76 5.22 -27.06
N ASP A 153 -4.67 6.05 -26.56
CA ASP A 153 -4.77 7.48 -26.91
C ASP A 153 -3.70 8.34 -26.23
N HIS A 154 -2.91 7.76 -25.32
CA HIS A 154 -1.78 8.42 -24.70
C HIS A 154 -0.50 7.58 -24.86
N PHE A 155 0.24 7.94 -25.91
CA PHE A 155 1.69 7.75 -26.12
C PHE A 155 2.22 6.55 -26.93
N LEU A 156 1.40 5.72 -27.58
CA LEU A 156 1.97 4.59 -28.35
C LEU A 156 1.77 4.56 -29.86
N ASP A 157 0.90 5.38 -30.47
CA ASP A 157 0.72 5.35 -31.93
C ASP A 157 0.77 6.71 -32.66
N THR A 158 1.78 7.53 -32.36
CA THR A 158 2.29 8.47 -33.38
C THR A 158 3.81 8.52 -33.39
N VAL A 159 4.36 7.59 -34.18
CA VAL A 159 5.57 7.75 -34.98
C VAL A 159 5.76 9.22 -35.33
N VAL A 160 6.84 9.85 -34.83
CA VAL A 160 7.28 11.21 -35.19
C VAL A 160 6.13 12.22 -35.14
N SER A 161 5.86 12.81 -33.96
CA SER A 161 4.94 13.97 -33.87
C SER A 161 5.24 14.94 -35.02
N SER A 162 4.35 15.07 -35.99
CA SER A 162 4.48 16.06 -37.06
C SER A 162 4.16 17.47 -36.56
N GLN A 163 4.19 17.69 -35.23
CA GLN A 163 4.00 19.01 -34.66
C GLN A 163 5.09 19.93 -35.20
N GLU A 164 4.62 20.94 -35.93
CA GLU A 164 5.43 22.09 -36.28
C GLU A 164 6.00 22.70 -34.99
N PRO A 165 7.23 23.20 -35.05
CA PRO A 165 7.83 23.88 -33.90
C PRO A 165 6.92 25.01 -33.43
N LYS A 166 6.65 25.10 -32.13
CA LYS A 166 5.86 26.19 -31.56
C LYS A 166 6.60 27.51 -31.53
N PHE A 167 7.93 27.45 -31.59
CA PHE A 167 8.81 28.60 -31.46
C PHE A 167 9.88 28.60 -32.55
N GLN A 168 10.36 29.79 -32.89
CA GLN A 168 11.49 30.01 -33.80
C GLN A 168 12.54 30.90 -33.15
N ALA A 169 13.73 30.96 -33.75
CA ALA A 169 14.76 31.88 -33.30
C ALA A 169 14.25 33.32 -33.35
N GLY A 170 14.38 34.04 -32.25
CA GLY A 170 13.84 35.38 -32.06
C GLY A 170 12.68 35.45 -31.06
N ASP A 171 11.96 34.35 -30.84
CA ASP A 171 10.75 34.35 -30.01
C ASP A 171 11.07 34.52 -28.52
N SER A 172 10.24 35.32 -27.85
CA SER A 172 10.24 35.44 -26.39
C SER A 172 9.42 34.30 -25.78
N VAL A 173 10.05 33.57 -24.87
CA VAL A 173 9.46 32.40 -24.19
C VAL A 173 9.64 32.53 -22.69
N ARG A 174 8.75 31.87 -21.94
CA ARG A 174 8.87 31.69 -20.51
C ARG A 174 9.05 30.22 -20.20
N VAL A 175 9.96 29.91 -19.29
CA VAL A 175 10.11 28.55 -18.77
C VAL A 175 9.00 28.31 -17.77
N LYS A 176 8.19 27.28 -17.97
CA LYS A 176 7.09 26.93 -17.06
C LYS A 176 7.63 26.66 -15.65
N PRO A 177 6.92 27.09 -14.60
CA PRO A 177 7.25 26.68 -13.25
C PRO A 177 7.07 25.17 -13.11
N TYR A 178 7.85 24.55 -12.23
CA TYR A 178 7.59 23.17 -11.84
C TYR A 178 6.24 23.09 -11.13
N GLN A 179 5.25 22.48 -11.77
CA GLN A 179 3.95 22.23 -11.15
C GLN A 179 4.08 21.07 -10.16
N GLN A 180 4.38 21.37 -8.90
CA GLN A 180 4.15 20.43 -7.79
C GLN A 180 2.65 20.08 -7.76
N GLY A 181 2.26 18.92 -8.31
CA GLY A 181 0.88 18.46 -8.23
C GLY A 181 0.34 17.64 -9.41
N LYS A 182 0.92 17.72 -10.62
CA LYS A 182 0.60 16.77 -11.70
C LYS A 182 1.44 15.50 -11.51
N LYS A 183 1.07 14.72 -10.50
CA LYS A 183 1.72 13.49 -10.05
C LYS A 183 1.25 12.31 -10.93
N VAL A 184 2.16 11.73 -11.70
CA VAL A 184 2.24 10.26 -11.71
C VAL A 184 3.03 9.90 -10.46
N GLU A 185 2.33 9.69 -9.35
CA GLU A 185 2.91 9.55 -8.00
C GLU A 185 3.77 8.29 -7.81
N TRP A 186 3.97 7.53 -8.88
CA TRP A 186 4.70 6.27 -8.96
C TRP A 186 6.15 6.43 -9.41
N ARG A 187 6.47 7.53 -10.08
CA ARG A 187 7.80 7.78 -10.65
C ARG A 187 8.18 9.22 -10.40
N ARG A 188 9.34 9.46 -9.77
CA ARG A 188 9.95 10.80 -9.83
C ARG A 188 10.26 11.07 -11.31
N PRO A 189 9.68 12.10 -11.95
CA PRO A 189 9.99 12.39 -13.34
C PRO A 189 11.48 12.71 -13.46
N HIS A 190 12.15 12.14 -14.47
CA HIS A 190 13.52 12.53 -14.78
C HIS A 190 13.52 13.91 -15.44
N ILE A 191 14.00 14.91 -14.71
CA ILE A 191 14.01 16.31 -15.14
C ILE A 191 15.41 16.69 -15.59
N ARG A 192 15.52 17.24 -16.80
CA ARG A 192 16.76 17.84 -17.32
C ARG A 192 16.73 19.37 -17.40
N THR A 193 15.56 19.99 -17.21
CA THR A 193 15.40 21.44 -17.16
C THR A 193 15.74 21.93 -15.75
N PRO A 194 16.83 22.71 -15.55
CA PRO A 194 17.30 23.07 -14.21
C PRO A 194 16.33 24.02 -13.50
N GLY A 195 16.28 23.94 -12.17
CA GLY A 195 15.29 24.70 -11.39
C GLY A 195 15.49 26.22 -11.37
N TYR A 196 16.72 26.71 -11.55
CA TYR A 196 17.03 28.14 -11.45
C TYR A 196 16.44 28.99 -12.58
N ILE A 197 15.97 28.37 -13.67
CA ILE A 197 15.34 29.07 -14.80
C ILE A 197 13.80 29.00 -14.77
N TYR A 198 13.19 28.32 -13.80
CA TYR A 198 11.74 28.18 -13.75
C TYR A 198 11.04 29.53 -13.54
N GLY A 199 10.01 29.79 -14.35
CA GLY A 199 9.25 31.03 -14.34
C GLY A 199 9.95 32.21 -15.01
N VAL A 200 11.20 32.05 -15.44
CA VAL A 200 12.03 33.12 -16.02
C VAL A 200 11.78 33.22 -17.54
N ASN A 201 11.85 34.44 -18.06
CA ASN A 201 11.73 34.71 -19.48
C ASN A 201 13.09 34.57 -20.17
N GLY A 202 13.06 34.10 -21.41
CA GLY A 202 14.24 33.98 -22.25
C GLY A 202 13.89 34.18 -23.72
N LYS A 203 14.93 34.21 -24.54
CA LYS A 203 14.80 34.32 -25.99
C LYS A 203 15.29 33.06 -26.65
N VAL A 204 14.49 32.49 -27.54
CA VAL A 204 14.93 31.36 -28.38
C VAL A 204 16.00 31.88 -29.34
N VAL A 205 17.21 31.34 -29.26
CA VAL A 205 18.30 31.69 -30.19
C VAL A 205 18.51 30.66 -31.28
N GLU A 206 18.16 29.40 -31.02
CA GLU A 206 18.34 28.32 -31.97
C GLU A 206 17.33 27.20 -31.74
N ARG A 207 16.84 26.61 -32.83
CA ARG A 207 16.13 25.34 -32.81
C ARG A 207 17.13 24.21 -33.01
N CYS A 208 17.49 23.51 -31.94
CA CYS A 208 18.55 22.48 -31.90
C CYS A 208 18.15 21.17 -32.60
N GLY A 209 16.87 20.99 -32.90
CA GLY A 209 16.34 19.80 -33.57
C GLY A 209 15.39 19.02 -32.68
N ARG A 210 15.23 17.73 -32.97
CA ARG A 210 14.30 16.83 -32.29
C ARG A 210 15.05 15.74 -31.56
N PHE A 211 14.65 15.50 -30.31
CA PHE A 211 15.28 14.51 -29.45
C PHE A 211 14.21 13.74 -28.69
N GLY A 212 14.54 12.52 -28.26
CA GLY A 212 13.64 11.74 -27.41
C GLY A 212 13.40 12.46 -26.09
N ASP A 213 12.15 12.47 -25.62
CA ASP A 213 11.79 13.01 -24.32
C ASP A 213 12.55 12.28 -23.19
N PRO A 214 13.37 13.01 -22.40
CA PRO A 214 14.24 12.38 -21.41
C PRO A 214 13.46 11.77 -20.24
N SER A 215 12.22 12.19 -19.97
CA SER A 215 11.37 11.59 -18.94
C SER A 215 11.02 10.13 -19.26
N PHE A 216 10.87 9.80 -20.55
CA PHE A 216 10.65 8.45 -21.04
C PHE A 216 11.96 7.68 -21.21
N LEU A 217 12.99 8.31 -21.81
CA LEU A 217 14.29 7.67 -22.04
C LEU A 217 14.96 7.21 -20.73
N ALA A 218 14.83 7.98 -19.66
CA ALA A 218 15.39 7.61 -18.35
C ALA A 218 14.77 6.33 -17.76
N SER A 219 13.60 5.92 -18.26
CA SER A 219 12.92 4.68 -17.88
C SER A 219 13.14 3.53 -18.87
N GLY A 220 13.99 3.72 -19.90
CA GLY A 220 14.19 2.73 -20.96
C GLY A 220 13.01 2.59 -21.92
N ILE A 221 12.07 3.52 -21.91
CA ILE A 221 10.86 3.52 -22.75
C ILE A 221 11.17 4.23 -24.08
N LYS A 222 10.57 3.76 -25.17
CA LYS A 222 10.65 4.44 -26.48
C LYS A 222 10.03 5.84 -26.35
N ALA A 223 10.85 6.87 -26.52
CA ALA A 223 10.43 8.24 -26.26
C ALA A 223 9.90 8.96 -27.52
N PRO A 224 8.84 9.79 -27.39
CA PRO A 224 8.43 10.68 -28.46
C PRO A 224 9.53 11.70 -28.76
N GLN A 225 9.61 12.13 -30.02
CA GLN A 225 10.56 13.14 -30.47
C GLN A 225 10.00 14.54 -30.21
N VAL A 226 10.59 15.27 -29.27
CA VAL A 226 10.21 16.62 -28.85
C VAL A 226 11.22 17.64 -29.39
N TRP A 227 10.76 18.83 -29.76
CA TRP A 227 11.65 19.92 -30.17
C TRP A 227 12.49 20.42 -29.00
N LEU A 228 13.79 20.60 -29.25
CA LEU A 228 14.75 21.18 -28.31
C LEU A 228 15.17 22.56 -28.82
N TYR A 229 15.12 23.54 -27.93
CA TYR A 229 15.48 24.93 -28.23
C TYR A 229 16.65 25.35 -27.35
N ARG A 230 17.57 26.11 -27.93
CA ARG A 230 18.55 26.88 -27.17
C ARG A 230 17.90 28.21 -26.79
N VAL A 231 17.77 28.44 -25.50
CA VAL A 231 17.16 29.66 -24.94
C VAL A 231 18.24 30.44 -24.20
N GLU A 232 18.38 31.72 -24.53
CA GLU A 232 19.21 32.65 -23.77
C GLU A 232 18.37 33.35 -22.71
N VAL A 233 18.87 33.34 -21.49
CA VAL A 233 18.27 33.99 -20.32
C VAL A 233 19.26 35.01 -19.78
N SER A 234 18.78 36.22 -19.44
CA SER A 234 19.61 37.27 -18.87
C SER A 234 20.07 36.91 -17.45
N MET A 235 21.35 37.11 -17.12
CA MET A 235 21.83 36.95 -15.74
C MET A 235 21.14 37.95 -14.79
N ALA A 236 20.77 39.14 -15.27
CA ALA A 236 20.03 40.12 -14.49
C ALA A 236 18.61 39.66 -14.12
N ASP A 237 17.99 38.81 -14.97
CA ASP A 237 16.67 38.23 -14.72
C ASP A 237 16.75 36.96 -13.86
N LEU A 238 17.93 36.34 -13.76
CA LEU A 238 18.18 35.16 -12.91
C LEU A 238 18.59 35.56 -11.49
N TRP A 239 19.43 36.58 -11.37
CA TRP A 239 20.12 36.93 -10.13
C TRP A 239 19.97 38.44 -9.87
N PRO A 240 19.15 38.87 -8.88
CA PRO A 240 18.94 40.29 -8.58
C PRO A 240 20.22 41.09 -8.33
N GLU A 241 21.24 40.45 -7.76
CA GLU A 241 22.58 41.02 -7.55
C GLU A 241 23.36 41.28 -8.84
N GLN A 242 22.95 40.67 -9.96
CA GLN A 242 23.49 40.87 -11.31
C GLN A 242 22.62 41.81 -12.16
N SER A 243 21.75 42.62 -11.55
CA SER A 243 20.80 43.51 -12.26
C SER A 243 21.43 44.48 -13.28
N SER A 244 22.74 44.75 -13.19
CA SER A 244 23.48 45.59 -14.14
C SER A 244 24.29 44.80 -15.18
N SER A 245 24.31 43.47 -15.08
CA SER A 245 25.03 42.60 -16.00
C SER A 245 24.34 42.54 -17.37
N LYS A 246 25.14 42.46 -18.43
CA LYS A 246 24.69 42.18 -19.80
C LYS A 246 24.93 40.71 -20.17
N ASP A 247 25.42 39.90 -19.24
CA ASP A 247 25.76 38.51 -19.48
C ASP A 247 24.49 37.66 -19.57
N THR A 248 24.56 36.61 -20.36
CA THR A 248 23.46 35.67 -20.57
C THR A 248 23.89 34.24 -20.27
N VAL A 249 22.93 33.39 -19.93
CA VAL A 249 23.09 31.93 -19.85
C VAL A 249 22.32 31.31 -20.99
N SER A 250 22.99 30.44 -21.75
CA SER A 250 22.38 29.65 -22.81
C SER A 250 22.04 28.25 -22.27
N VAL A 251 20.79 27.82 -22.39
CA VAL A 251 20.31 26.51 -21.91
C VAL A 251 19.48 25.83 -23.00
N GLU A 252 19.70 24.53 -23.22
CA GLU A 252 18.82 23.71 -24.05
C GLU A 252 17.58 23.25 -23.27
N ILE A 253 16.40 23.62 -23.77
CA ILE A 253 15.11 23.38 -23.11
C ILE A 253 14.14 22.70 -24.09
N TYR A 254 13.50 21.62 -23.64
CA TYR A 254 12.50 20.91 -24.43
C TYR A 254 11.19 21.72 -24.52
N GLU A 255 10.53 21.72 -25.68
CA GLU A 255 9.35 22.55 -26.00
C GLU A 255 8.24 22.49 -24.97
N HIS A 256 8.00 21.33 -24.35
CA HIS A 256 6.93 21.18 -23.37
C HIS A 256 7.15 22.00 -22.08
N TRP A 257 8.39 22.41 -21.79
CA TRP A 257 8.75 23.33 -20.69
C TRP A 257 8.62 24.80 -21.05
N LEU A 258 8.32 25.14 -22.31
CA LEU A 258 8.22 26.53 -22.76
C LEU A 258 6.75 26.94 -22.98
N GLU A 259 6.47 28.19 -22.70
CA GLU A 259 5.23 28.88 -23.07
C GLU A 259 5.57 30.24 -23.73
N PRO A 260 4.71 30.76 -24.62
CA PRO A 260 4.91 32.11 -25.15
C PRO A 260 4.98 33.14 -24.02
N SER A 261 5.91 34.08 -24.11
CA SER A 261 5.99 35.20 -23.17
C SER A 261 5.62 36.50 -23.88
N GLU A 262 4.56 37.15 -23.42
CA GLU A 262 4.21 38.52 -23.81
C GLU A 262 4.97 39.50 -22.93
N LEU A 263 6.28 39.64 -23.15
CA LEU A 263 7.04 40.72 -22.54
C LEU A 263 7.71 41.58 -23.61
N ASP A 264 7.01 42.67 -23.92
CA ASP A 264 7.66 43.98 -24.05
C ASP A 264 8.41 44.28 -22.76
N SER A 265 9.61 44.84 -22.89
CA SER A 265 10.51 45.26 -21.82
C SER A 265 9.81 45.97 -20.65
N GLY A 266 9.55 45.27 -19.54
CA GLY A 266 8.99 45.85 -18.31
C GLY A 266 8.98 44.86 -17.15
N HIS A 267 9.92 45.03 -16.22
CA HIS A 267 10.17 44.14 -15.08
C HIS A 267 8.97 44.00 -14.12
N SER A 268 8.65 42.76 -13.71
CA SER A 268 8.22 42.47 -12.34
C SER A 268 8.65 41.05 -11.94
N PHE A 269 9.45 40.95 -10.87
CA PHE A 269 9.78 39.68 -10.21
C PHE A 269 8.59 39.26 -9.34
N GLN A 270 8.14 38.01 -9.45
CA GLN A 270 7.49 37.32 -8.33
C GLN A 270 8.53 36.43 -7.69
N GLU A 271 8.75 36.59 -6.38
CA GLU A 271 9.63 35.72 -5.60
C GLU A 271 9.21 34.26 -5.78
N VAL A 272 10.16 33.42 -6.20
CA VAL A 272 10.02 31.96 -6.15
C VAL A 272 10.40 31.54 -4.73
N PRO A 273 9.53 30.89 -3.95
CA PRO A 273 9.90 30.40 -2.63
C PRO A 273 11.03 29.37 -2.77
N LEU A 274 12.19 29.70 -2.22
CA LEU A 274 13.20 28.70 -1.89
C LEU A 274 12.54 27.67 -0.96
N LEU A 275 12.79 26.39 -1.26
CA LEU A 275 12.34 25.23 -0.49
C LEU A 275 12.58 25.45 1.02
N ASN A 276 11.55 25.93 1.72
CA ASN A 276 11.50 25.92 3.16
C ASN A 276 10.64 24.74 3.59
N HIS A 277 11.30 23.90 4.38
CA HIS A 277 10.71 22.92 5.26
C HIS A 277 9.82 23.63 6.29
N ASP A 278 8.72 22.94 6.65
CA ASP A 278 8.01 22.99 7.93
C ASP A 278 6.66 23.74 8.03
N ASP A 279 5.67 22.92 8.41
CA ASP A 279 4.73 23.06 9.54
C ASP A 279 3.65 24.16 9.59
N ASP A 280 2.62 23.80 10.35
CA ASP A 280 1.54 24.60 10.93
C ASP A 280 0.25 24.82 10.12
N GLY A 281 -0.77 24.08 10.56
CA GLY A 281 -2.16 24.31 10.19
C GLY A 281 -2.73 25.64 10.71
N ARG A 282 -3.79 26.09 10.04
CA ARG A 282 -4.96 26.73 10.65
C ARG A 282 -6.09 26.94 9.65
N ASP A 283 -7.29 26.84 10.21
CA ASP A 283 -8.62 26.97 9.63
C ASP A 283 -8.85 28.20 8.76
N CYS A 284 -9.71 28.06 7.74
CA CYS A 284 -10.53 29.16 7.23
C CYS A 284 -11.90 28.63 6.75
N VAL A 285 -12.95 29.01 7.50
CA VAL A 285 -14.37 28.77 7.24
C VAL A 285 -14.90 29.93 6.38
N HIS A 286 -15.56 29.66 5.26
CA HIS A 286 -16.31 30.67 4.50
C HIS A 286 -17.79 30.31 4.39
N HIS A 287 -18.62 31.15 5.02
CA HIS A 287 -20.08 31.21 4.90
C HIS A 287 -20.50 31.88 3.58
N HIS A 288 -21.50 31.32 2.90
CA HIS A 288 -22.31 32.07 1.93
C HIS A 288 -23.80 31.86 2.18
N GLN A 289 -24.49 32.97 2.45
CA GLN A 289 -25.95 33.10 2.54
C GLN A 289 -26.53 33.31 1.12
N HIS A 290 -27.68 32.67 0.84
CA HIS A 290 -28.57 33.10 -0.25
C HIS A 290 -30.02 33.22 0.22
N GLN A 291 -30.63 34.36 -0.10
CA GLN A 291 -32.02 34.72 0.17
C GLN A 291 -32.97 34.21 -0.92
N HIS A 292 -34.20 33.90 -0.50
CA HIS A 292 -35.34 33.38 -1.25
C HIS A 292 -35.90 34.30 -2.33
N GLN A 293 -36.50 33.71 -3.37
CA GLN A 293 -37.74 34.23 -3.97
C GLN A 293 -38.74 33.10 -4.27
N SER A 294 -39.94 33.28 -3.76
CA SER A 294 -41.12 32.43 -3.87
C SER A 294 -41.97 32.77 -5.10
N HIS A 295 -42.47 31.76 -5.81
CA HIS A 295 -43.64 31.92 -6.69
C HIS A 295 -44.61 30.75 -6.47
N HIS A 296 -45.80 31.07 -5.94
CA HIS A 296 -46.96 30.18 -5.84
C HIS A 296 -47.80 30.27 -7.12
N TRP A 297 -48.25 29.11 -7.62
CA TRP A 297 -49.51 28.97 -8.36
C TRP A 297 -50.15 27.63 -7.93
N ALA A 298 -51.42 27.68 -7.53
CA ALA A 298 -52.26 26.54 -7.16
C ALA A 298 -53.05 26.05 -8.38
N ASP A 299 -53.26 24.74 -8.55
CA ASP A 299 -54.56 24.08 -8.35
C ASP A 299 -54.48 22.56 -8.57
N ASP A 300 -55.49 21.87 -8.07
CA ASP A 300 -56.00 20.52 -8.35
C ASP A 300 -55.56 19.32 -7.49
N SER A 301 -56.53 18.95 -6.67
CA SER A 301 -56.63 17.86 -5.71
C SER A 301 -56.70 16.47 -6.35
N HIS A 302 -55.83 15.56 -5.91
CA HIS A 302 -56.19 14.15 -5.72
C HIS A 302 -55.52 13.62 -4.44
N THR A 303 -56.36 13.16 -3.51
CA THR A 303 -55.99 12.57 -2.23
C THR A 303 -55.48 11.14 -2.42
N HIS A 304 -54.22 10.89 -2.10
CA HIS A 304 -53.72 9.58 -1.72
C HIS A 304 -52.98 9.71 -0.39
N ASN A 305 -53.55 9.12 0.65
CA ASN A 305 -52.97 9.05 1.98
C ASN A 305 -51.93 7.93 1.99
N HIS A 306 -50.65 8.29 1.83
CA HIS A 306 -49.51 7.44 2.16
C HIS A 306 -48.61 8.24 3.10
N GLU A 307 -48.89 8.15 4.40
CA GLU A 307 -47.94 8.53 5.45
C GLU A 307 -46.91 7.41 5.61
N GLU A 308 -45.90 7.40 4.76
CA GLU A 308 -44.54 7.02 5.14
C GLU A 308 -43.62 8.10 4.56
N ASP A 309 -43.22 9.04 5.41
CA ASP A 309 -42.27 10.10 5.10
C ASP A 309 -40.87 9.49 4.96
N HIS A 310 -40.60 8.88 3.80
CA HIS A 310 -39.25 8.53 3.40
C HIS A 310 -38.63 9.78 2.78
N SER A 311 -37.94 10.57 3.60
CA SER A 311 -37.16 11.70 3.11
C SER A 311 -36.00 11.16 2.26
N HIS A 312 -36.15 11.19 0.94
CA HIS A 312 -35.01 11.00 0.05
C HIS A 312 -34.19 12.29 0.05
N ASP A 313 -32.94 12.20 0.48
CA ASP A 313 -31.99 13.30 0.30
C ASP A 313 -31.96 13.71 -1.18
N PRO A 314 -31.92 15.02 -1.48
CA PRO A 314 -31.76 15.52 -2.84
C PRO A 314 -30.57 14.86 -3.53
N ARG A 315 -30.71 14.47 -4.80
CA ARG A 315 -29.67 13.81 -5.60
C ARG A 315 -28.27 14.47 -5.50
N PRO A 316 -28.12 15.81 -5.47
CA PRO A 316 -26.81 16.44 -5.26
C PRO A 316 -26.19 16.10 -3.90
N ILE A 317 -26.98 15.96 -2.84
CA ILE A 317 -26.51 15.58 -1.50
C ILE A 317 -26.17 14.08 -1.46
N VAL A 318 -26.90 13.23 -2.18
CA VAL A 318 -26.58 11.81 -2.35
C VAL A 318 -25.27 11.64 -3.13
N GLU A 319 -25.09 12.40 -4.21
CA GLU A 319 -23.88 12.41 -5.04
C GLU A 319 -22.69 13.01 -4.29
N GLU A 320 -22.87 14.10 -3.53
CA GLU A 320 -21.84 14.70 -2.68
C GLU A 320 -21.44 13.75 -1.54
N ARG A 321 -22.39 13.06 -0.90
CA ARG A 321 -22.08 12.00 0.08
C ARG A 321 -21.38 10.81 -0.57
N ALA A 322 -21.71 10.46 -1.82
CA ALA A 322 -21.01 9.42 -2.57
C ALA A 322 -19.56 9.84 -2.88
N VAL A 323 -19.34 11.06 -3.36
CA VAL A 323 -18.00 11.64 -3.63
C VAL A 323 -17.17 11.77 -2.35
N HIS A 324 -17.75 12.22 -1.24
CA HIS A 324 -17.07 12.27 0.06
C HIS A 324 -16.75 10.88 0.61
N ARG A 325 -17.61 9.88 0.35
CA ARG A 325 -17.41 8.48 0.76
C ARG A 325 -16.38 7.77 -0.14
N GLU A 326 -16.24 8.19 -1.40
CA GLU A 326 -15.20 7.72 -2.33
C GLU A 326 -13.80 8.24 -1.95
N GLY A 327 -13.72 9.43 -1.34
CA GLY A 327 -12.47 10.08 -0.95
C GLY A 327 -11.67 10.63 -2.14
N HIS A 328 -10.52 11.26 -1.87
CA HIS A 328 -9.62 11.68 -2.95
C HIS A 328 -9.20 10.46 -3.78
N PRO A 329 -9.13 10.56 -5.13
CA PRO A 329 -8.62 9.48 -5.97
C PRO A 329 -7.25 9.08 -5.44
N ARG A 330 -7.22 7.89 -4.85
CA ARG A 330 -6.00 7.30 -4.35
C ARG A 330 -5.30 6.70 -5.54
N PRO A 331 -4.10 7.17 -5.86
CA PRO A 331 -3.38 6.65 -7.00
C PRO A 331 -3.40 5.11 -7.02
N GLY A 332 -3.33 4.43 -5.87
CA GLY A 332 -3.15 2.98 -5.83
C GLY A 332 -4.37 2.20 -6.30
N LYS A 333 -5.55 2.83 -6.30
CA LYS A 333 -6.77 2.28 -6.89
C LYS A 333 -6.68 2.27 -8.43
N GLU A 334 -6.16 3.34 -9.03
CA GLU A 334 -5.97 3.42 -10.49
C GLU A 334 -4.89 2.44 -10.95
N LEU A 335 -3.77 2.38 -10.22
CA LEU A 335 -2.71 1.40 -10.48
C LEU A 335 -3.22 -0.04 -10.33
N PHE A 336 -4.08 -0.29 -9.33
CA PHE A 336 -4.70 -1.60 -9.16
C PHE A 336 -5.61 -1.95 -10.33
N ALA A 337 -6.46 -1.03 -10.77
CA ALA A 337 -7.34 -1.24 -11.91
C ALA A 337 -6.54 -1.56 -13.19
N ALA A 338 -5.44 -0.84 -13.43
CA ALA A 338 -4.55 -1.11 -14.54
C ALA A 338 -3.87 -2.49 -14.42
N LEU A 339 -3.29 -2.80 -13.25
CA LEU A 339 -2.69 -4.11 -12.99
C LEU A 339 -3.72 -5.23 -13.24
N TYR A 340 -4.92 -5.10 -12.65
CA TYR A 340 -6.02 -6.06 -12.79
C TYR A 340 -6.37 -6.30 -14.26
N SER A 341 -6.52 -5.23 -15.04
CA SER A 341 -6.79 -5.33 -16.48
C SER A 341 -5.67 -6.08 -17.21
N VAL A 342 -4.40 -5.73 -16.97
CA VAL A 342 -3.24 -6.35 -17.62
C VAL A 342 -3.15 -7.85 -17.31
N VAL A 343 -3.24 -8.25 -16.05
CA VAL A 343 -3.08 -9.66 -15.66
C VAL A 343 -4.22 -10.54 -16.16
N VAL A 344 -5.44 -9.98 -16.26
CA VAL A 344 -6.60 -10.67 -16.84
C VAL A 344 -6.47 -10.78 -18.36
N ASN A 345 -6.14 -9.69 -19.06
CA ASN A 345 -6.02 -9.69 -20.52
C ASN A 345 -4.88 -10.59 -21.01
N LYS A 346 -3.80 -10.72 -20.23
CA LYS A 346 -2.70 -11.66 -20.50
C LYS A 346 -3.01 -13.10 -20.11
N GLY A 347 -4.15 -13.37 -19.47
CA GLY A 347 -4.54 -14.70 -19.02
C GLY A 347 -3.65 -15.25 -17.89
N LEU A 348 -2.99 -14.39 -17.12
CA LEU A 348 -2.23 -14.82 -15.93
C LEU A 348 -3.17 -15.25 -14.80
N VAL A 349 -4.35 -14.65 -14.78
CA VAL A 349 -5.49 -14.95 -13.90
C VAL A 349 -6.79 -14.70 -14.67
N THR A 350 -7.88 -15.27 -14.20
CA THR A 350 -9.23 -15.07 -14.74
C THR A 350 -10.08 -14.22 -13.78
N GLN A 351 -11.08 -13.53 -14.32
CA GLN A 351 -12.04 -12.79 -13.49
C GLN A 351 -12.82 -13.74 -12.54
N ASP A 352 -13.08 -14.96 -12.99
CA ASP A 352 -13.79 -15.97 -12.21
C ASP A 352 -12.96 -16.46 -11.02
N GLU A 353 -11.64 -16.69 -11.18
CA GLU A 353 -10.76 -17.00 -10.04
C GLU A 353 -10.76 -15.90 -8.99
N ILE A 354 -10.68 -14.63 -9.43
CA ILE A 354 -10.68 -13.49 -8.51
C ILE A 354 -12.05 -13.36 -7.82
N ARG A 355 -13.16 -13.48 -8.56
CA ARG A 355 -14.52 -13.47 -8.01
C ARG A 355 -14.69 -14.57 -6.95
N THR A 356 -14.34 -15.81 -7.28
CA THR A 356 -14.45 -16.94 -6.35
C THR A 356 -13.59 -16.73 -5.10
N MET A 357 -12.41 -16.13 -5.23
CA MET A 357 -11.57 -15.80 -4.08
C MET A 357 -12.17 -14.70 -3.21
N VAL A 358 -12.75 -13.64 -3.81
CA VAL A 358 -13.49 -12.60 -3.07
C VAL A 358 -14.67 -13.22 -2.31
N GLU A 359 -15.50 -14.01 -2.99
CA GLU A 359 -16.64 -14.70 -2.39
C GLU A 359 -16.22 -15.61 -1.24
N GLY A 360 -15.09 -16.34 -1.40
CA GLY A 360 -14.53 -17.19 -0.35
C GLY A 360 -14.12 -16.41 0.89
N LEU A 361 -13.41 -15.27 0.72
CA LEU A 361 -12.98 -14.40 1.81
C LEU A 361 -14.17 -13.74 2.52
N ASP A 362 -15.17 -13.28 1.76
CA ASP A 362 -16.40 -12.70 2.30
C ASP A 362 -17.20 -13.74 3.09
N ASN A 363 -17.34 -14.95 2.54
CA ASN A 363 -18.02 -16.05 3.22
C ASN A 363 -17.28 -16.45 4.49
N ALA A 364 -15.95 -16.48 4.49
CA ALA A 364 -15.17 -16.74 5.70
C ALA A 364 -15.38 -15.65 6.77
N GLY A 365 -15.49 -14.38 6.36
CA GLY A 365 -15.79 -13.26 7.26
C GLY A 365 -17.21 -13.24 7.82
N LYS A 366 -18.21 -13.66 7.02
CA LYS A 366 -19.62 -13.74 7.43
C LYS A 366 -19.91 -14.98 8.27
N ASN A 367 -19.42 -16.13 7.82
CA ASN A 367 -19.62 -17.39 8.51
C ASN A 367 -18.72 -17.51 9.74
N LEU A 368 -17.58 -16.82 9.82
CA LEU A 368 -16.69 -16.92 10.98
C LEU A 368 -16.45 -18.38 11.38
N ASN A 369 -15.86 -19.18 10.50
CA ASN A 369 -15.64 -20.61 10.74
C ASN A 369 -14.89 -20.87 12.06
N GLY A 370 -14.07 -19.91 12.51
CA GLY A 370 -13.46 -19.94 13.85
C GLY A 370 -14.48 -20.02 14.99
N ALA A 371 -15.65 -19.37 14.88
CA ALA A 371 -16.71 -19.43 15.87
C ALA A 371 -17.32 -20.84 15.96
N SER A 372 -17.42 -21.55 14.83
CA SER A 372 -17.86 -22.96 14.82
C SER A 372 -16.90 -23.85 15.63
N LEU A 373 -15.58 -23.64 15.46
CA LEU A 373 -14.56 -24.36 16.24
C LEU A 373 -14.69 -24.07 17.73
N ILE A 374 -14.92 -22.81 18.11
CA ILE A 374 -15.08 -22.39 19.50
C ILE A 374 -16.35 -22.98 20.12
N VAL A 375 -17.49 -22.90 19.43
CA VAL A 375 -18.75 -23.47 19.92
C VAL A 375 -18.59 -24.97 20.16
N LYS A 376 -17.99 -25.69 19.21
CA LYS A 376 -17.74 -27.12 19.34
C LYS A 376 -16.81 -27.42 20.52
N ALA A 377 -15.76 -26.62 20.72
CA ALA A 377 -14.86 -26.75 21.88
C ALA A 377 -15.55 -26.41 23.22
N TRP A 378 -16.57 -25.54 23.23
CA TRP A 378 -17.35 -25.23 24.43
C TRP A 378 -18.39 -26.29 24.79
N THR A 379 -18.78 -27.15 23.85
CA THR A 379 -19.82 -28.18 24.03
C THR A 379 -19.27 -29.60 24.05
N ASP A 380 -18.00 -29.79 23.69
CA ASP A 380 -17.34 -31.09 23.57
C ASP A 380 -15.87 -30.99 24.06
N ASP A 381 -15.64 -31.44 25.31
CA ASP A 381 -14.31 -31.38 25.95
C ASP A 381 -13.27 -32.23 25.20
N VAL A 382 -13.68 -33.35 24.59
CA VAL A 382 -12.78 -34.19 23.79
C VAL A 382 -12.35 -33.46 22.53
N PHE A 383 -13.29 -32.78 21.86
CA PHE A 383 -12.96 -31.91 20.74
C PHE A 383 -12.06 -30.75 21.16
N ARG A 384 -12.33 -30.10 22.30
CA ARG A 384 -11.50 -29.01 22.84
C ARG A 384 -10.05 -29.45 23.05
N GLU A 385 -9.82 -30.59 23.70
CA GLU A 385 -8.47 -31.13 23.90
C GLU A 385 -7.75 -31.36 22.57
N ARG A 386 -8.44 -31.98 21.59
CA ARG A 386 -7.89 -32.22 20.26
C ARG A 386 -7.62 -30.92 19.49
N LEU A 387 -8.51 -29.95 19.59
CA LEU A 387 -8.37 -28.63 18.97
C LEU A 387 -7.14 -27.90 19.52
N LEU A 388 -6.88 -27.96 20.82
CA LEU A 388 -5.71 -27.32 21.43
C LEU A 388 -4.40 -28.03 21.08
N GLN A 389 -4.42 -29.34 20.83
CA GLN A 389 -3.23 -30.12 20.48
C GLN A 389 -2.88 -30.05 18.99
N ASN A 390 -3.88 -30.23 18.12
CA ASN A 390 -3.71 -30.21 16.66
C ASN A 390 -4.96 -29.58 15.99
N PRO A 391 -4.98 -28.24 15.90
CA PRO A 391 -6.14 -27.51 15.39
C PRO A 391 -6.53 -27.90 13.96
N ALA A 392 -5.55 -28.14 13.09
CA ALA A 392 -5.80 -28.47 11.69
C ALA A 392 -6.57 -29.79 11.55
N THR A 393 -6.11 -30.84 12.24
CA THR A 393 -6.81 -32.13 12.20
C THR A 393 -8.18 -32.05 12.88
N ALA A 394 -8.30 -31.35 14.01
CA ALA A 394 -9.59 -31.21 14.69
C ALA A 394 -10.61 -30.42 13.84
N ALA A 395 -10.19 -29.36 13.16
CA ALA A 395 -11.07 -28.57 12.30
C ALA A 395 -11.57 -29.36 11.08
N LEU A 396 -10.73 -30.23 10.51
CA LEU A 396 -11.11 -31.10 9.39
C LEU A 396 -12.22 -32.09 9.75
N ASP A 397 -12.32 -32.55 11.00
CA ASP A 397 -13.40 -33.45 11.44
C ASP A 397 -14.80 -32.83 11.27
N ILE A 398 -14.88 -31.49 11.26
CA ILE A 398 -16.11 -30.75 11.03
C ILE A 398 -16.11 -30.01 9.69
N GLY A 399 -15.22 -30.40 8.78
CA GLY A 399 -15.18 -29.90 7.40
C GLY A 399 -14.60 -28.49 7.24
N ILE A 400 -13.77 -28.02 8.18
CA ILE A 400 -13.16 -26.69 8.15
C ILE A 400 -11.68 -26.79 7.80
N GLU A 401 -11.28 -26.17 6.68
CA GLU A 401 -9.87 -25.94 6.34
C GLU A 401 -9.34 -24.72 7.10
N THR A 402 -8.11 -24.83 7.61
CA THR A 402 -7.53 -23.82 8.50
C THR A 402 -6.35 -23.10 7.88
N SER A 403 -5.72 -23.66 6.85
CA SER A 403 -4.67 -22.98 6.11
C SER A 403 -5.24 -21.81 5.31
N ASN A 404 -4.52 -20.68 5.26
CA ASN A 404 -4.90 -19.57 4.39
C ASN A 404 -4.72 -19.96 2.91
N ALA A 405 -5.52 -19.34 2.04
CA ALA A 405 -5.43 -19.56 0.59
C ALA A 405 -4.15 -18.97 -0.03
N ASN A 406 -3.65 -17.85 0.52
CA ASN A 406 -2.49 -17.14 -0.04
C ASN A 406 -1.13 -17.73 0.34
N ALA A 407 -1.06 -18.53 1.42
CA ALA A 407 0.13 -19.25 1.83
C ALA A 407 -0.24 -20.39 2.78
N PRO A 408 0.49 -21.53 2.75
CA PRO A 408 0.37 -22.57 3.77
C PRO A 408 0.62 -21.99 5.16
N THR A 409 -0.33 -22.14 6.08
CA THR A 409 -0.21 -21.63 7.45
C THR A 409 -0.56 -22.69 8.49
N VAL A 410 0.07 -22.62 9.66
CA VAL A 410 -0.21 -23.51 10.78
C VAL A 410 -1.14 -22.81 11.76
N LEU A 411 -2.37 -23.31 11.92
CA LEU A 411 -3.28 -22.78 12.94
C LEU A 411 -2.77 -23.15 14.35
N THR A 412 -2.85 -22.21 15.28
CA THR A 412 -2.59 -22.43 16.71
C THR A 412 -3.74 -21.82 17.52
N VAL A 413 -4.41 -22.64 18.32
CA VAL A 413 -5.51 -22.18 19.18
C VAL A 413 -4.95 -21.87 20.57
N VAL A 414 -5.19 -20.67 21.06
CA VAL A 414 -4.70 -20.20 22.37
C VAL A 414 -5.87 -19.92 23.29
N GLU A 415 -5.90 -20.60 24.43
CA GLU A 415 -7.05 -20.58 25.33
C GLU A 415 -6.95 -19.48 26.39
N ASN A 416 -8.04 -18.73 26.55
CA ASN A 416 -8.24 -17.87 27.71
C ASN A 416 -8.68 -18.69 28.91
N THR A 417 -8.02 -18.48 30.05
CA THR A 417 -8.29 -19.14 31.33
C THR A 417 -8.62 -18.10 32.41
N GLU A 418 -8.84 -18.51 33.66
CA GLU A 418 -8.95 -17.57 34.78
C GLU A 418 -7.68 -16.71 34.93
N ASP A 419 -6.51 -17.29 34.65
CA ASP A 419 -5.22 -16.65 34.91
C ASP A 419 -4.62 -15.96 33.67
N VAL A 420 -5.05 -16.32 32.46
CA VAL A 420 -4.46 -15.83 31.20
C VAL A 420 -5.52 -15.35 30.21
N HIS A 421 -5.36 -14.14 29.70
CA HIS A 421 -6.07 -13.60 28.55
C HIS A 421 -5.10 -13.44 27.37
N ASN A 422 -5.46 -13.94 26.19
CA ASN A 422 -4.64 -13.89 25.00
C ASN A 422 -5.14 -12.79 24.04
N ILE A 423 -4.20 -12.12 23.37
CA ILE A 423 -4.44 -11.16 22.29
C ILE A 423 -3.50 -11.48 21.12
N VAL A 424 -3.94 -11.32 19.89
CA VAL A 424 -3.18 -11.67 18.68
C VAL A 424 -2.84 -10.43 17.86
N VAL A 425 -1.62 -10.34 17.32
CA VAL A 425 -1.16 -9.22 16.46
C VAL A 425 -0.19 -9.75 15.37
N CYS A 426 0.02 -9.02 14.27
CA CYS A 426 1.25 -9.11 13.46
C CYS A 426 1.93 -7.74 13.50
N THR A 427 2.97 -7.58 14.32
CA THR A 427 3.66 -6.29 14.44
C THR A 427 4.30 -5.87 13.12
N LEU A 428 4.73 -6.82 12.28
CA LEU A 428 5.46 -6.53 11.04
C LEU A 428 4.56 -6.29 9.82
N CYS A 429 3.26 -6.61 9.92
CA CYS A 429 2.41 -6.79 8.75
C CYS A 429 0.91 -6.82 9.11
N SER A 430 0.21 -7.89 8.72
CA SER A 430 -1.16 -8.21 9.09
C SER A 430 -1.46 -9.72 9.06
N CYS A 431 -0.47 -10.59 9.37
CA CYS A 431 -0.67 -12.05 9.37
C CYS A 431 -1.87 -12.45 10.24
N TYR A 432 -2.84 -13.13 9.62
CA TYR A 432 -4.19 -13.32 10.17
C TYR A 432 -4.81 -14.62 9.62
N PRO A 433 -5.61 -15.37 10.41
CA PRO A 433 -6.27 -16.60 9.95
C PRO A 433 -7.48 -16.29 9.05
N SER A 434 -7.22 -15.83 7.82
CA SER A 434 -8.27 -15.33 6.92
C SER A 434 -9.21 -16.40 6.40
N SER A 435 -8.76 -17.66 6.35
CA SER A 435 -9.62 -18.83 6.08
C SER A 435 -10.75 -18.98 7.10
N LEU A 436 -10.52 -18.54 8.35
CA LEU A 436 -11.47 -18.67 9.44
C LEU A 436 -12.26 -17.41 9.74
N LEU A 437 -11.65 -16.25 9.52
CA LEU A 437 -12.15 -14.97 10.01
C LEU A 437 -12.31 -13.90 8.92
N GLY A 438 -12.09 -14.24 7.64
CA GLY A 438 -12.15 -13.31 6.52
C GLY A 438 -10.97 -12.35 6.44
N ILE A 439 -11.16 -11.19 5.81
CA ILE A 439 -10.10 -10.18 5.70
C ILE A 439 -9.88 -9.50 7.05
N ALA A 440 -8.61 -9.33 7.43
CA ALA A 440 -8.23 -8.62 8.66
C ALA A 440 -8.82 -7.19 8.68
N PRO A 441 -9.43 -6.76 9.79
CA PRO A 441 -10.00 -5.41 9.92
C PRO A 441 -8.92 -4.33 9.79
N SER A 442 -9.33 -3.11 9.43
CA SER A 442 -8.39 -1.98 9.29
C SER A 442 -7.64 -1.68 10.57
N TRP A 443 -8.31 -1.72 11.74
CA TRP A 443 -7.66 -1.49 13.04
C TRP A 443 -6.55 -2.51 13.33
N TYR A 444 -6.69 -3.76 12.87
CA TYR A 444 -5.65 -4.78 13.06
C TYR A 444 -4.40 -4.49 12.23
N LYS A 445 -4.59 -3.86 11.06
CA LYS A 445 -3.52 -3.45 10.13
C LYS A 445 -2.88 -2.12 10.54
N SER A 446 -3.50 -1.37 11.44
CA SER A 446 -3.09 -0.01 11.81
C SER A 446 -1.75 -0.01 12.56
N ALA A 447 -0.98 1.06 12.39
CA ALA A 447 0.31 1.20 13.07
C ALA A 447 0.12 1.30 14.60
N GLU A 448 -0.97 1.92 15.04
CA GLU A 448 -1.34 2.09 16.44
C GLU A 448 -1.55 0.73 17.12
N TYR A 449 -2.39 -0.14 16.55
CA TYR A 449 -2.63 -1.48 17.12
C TYR A 449 -1.35 -2.32 17.09
N ARG A 450 -0.69 -2.40 15.93
CA ARG A 450 0.53 -3.20 15.73
C ARG A 450 1.66 -2.78 16.66
N SER A 451 1.78 -1.49 16.96
CA SER A 451 2.78 -0.99 17.89
C SER A 451 2.38 -1.21 19.36
N ARG A 452 1.14 -0.88 19.73
CA ARG A 452 0.70 -0.85 21.12
C ARG A 452 0.41 -2.24 21.70
N ALA A 453 -0.10 -3.19 20.90
CA ALA A 453 -0.55 -4.50 21.39
C ALA A 453 0.55 -5.32 22.09
N VAL A 454 1.81 -5.17 21.69
CA VAL A 454 2.95 -5.88 22.32
C VAL A 454 3.59 -5.10 23.48
N ARG A 455 3.15 -3.86 23.73
CA ARG A 455 3.78 -2.96 24.69
C ARG A 455 2.86 -2.51 25.82
N GLU A 456 1.61 -2.19 25.50
CA GLU A 456 0.58 -1.78 26.46
C GLU A 456 -0.76 -2.50 26.22
N PRO A 457 -0.76 -3.85 26.16
CA PRO A 457 -1.95 -4.62 25.80
C PRO A 457 -3.16 -4.34 26.69
N ARG A 458 -2.98 -4.05 27.98
CA ARG A 458 -4.10 -3.66 28.88
C ARG A 458 -4.79 -2.38 28.41
N SER A 459 -4.02 -1.36 28.03
CA SER A 459 -4.57 -0.10 27.50
C SER A 459 -5.22 -0.32 26.14
N VAL A 460 -4.62 -1.14 25.27
CA VAL A 460 -5.26 -1.52 24.00
C VAL A 460 -6.61 -2.17 24.24
N LEU A 461 -6.72 -3.14 25.14
CA LEU A 461 -8.01 -3.79 25.45
C LEU A 461 -9.05 -2.81 26.00
N GLN A 462 -8.62 -1.81 26.79
CA GLN A 462 -9.51 -0.75 27.27
C GLN A 462 -10.09 0.09 26.13
N ASP A 463 -9.33 0.36 25.06
CA ASP A 463 -9.85 1.07 23.87
C ASP A 463 -10.97 0.27 23.19
N PHE A 464 -10.95 -1.06 23.28
CA PHE A 464 -12.03 -1.96 22.82
C PHE A 464 -13.11 -2.21 23.89
N GLY A 465 -13.11 -1.46 25.00
CA GLY A 465 -14.06 -1.62 26.10
C GLY A 465 -13.85 -2.87 26.97
N THR A 466 -12.72 -3.56 26.81
CA THR A 466 -12.42 -4.82 27.50
C THR A 466 -11.46 -4.61 28.67
N ASN A 467 -12.00 -4.80 29.88
CA ASN A 467 -11.25 -4.62 31.12
C ASN A 467 -10.73 -5.96 31.65
N ILE A 468 -9.42 -6.15 31.61
CA ILE A 468 -8.75 -7.34 32.15
C ILE A 468 -8.15 -7.02 33.53
N PRO A 469 -8.52 -7.77 34.60
CA PRO A 469 -8.00 -7.56 35.96
C PRO A 469 -6.47 -7.56 36.03
N SER A 470 -5.90 -6.80 36.97
CA SER A 470 -4.45 -6.69 37.17
C SER A 470 -3.77 -8.04 37.39
N GLU A 471 -4.44 -8.92 38.14
CA GLU A 471 -3.95 -10.26 38.49
C GLU A 471 -3.94 -11.23 37.29
N GLN A 472 -4.81 -11.01 36.30
CA GLN A 472 -4.85 -11.86 35.11
C GLN A 472 -3.71 -11.46 34.16
N THR A 473 -2.92 -12.43 33.73
CA THR A 473 -1.82 -12.23 32.79
C THR A 473 -2.38 -11.98 31.39
N ILE A 474 -1.87 -10.97 30.67
CA ILE A 474 -2.12 -10.84 29.24
C ILE A 474 -0.94 -11.39 28.44
N ARG A 475 -1.23 -12.26 27.48
CA ARG A 475 -0.26 -12.81 26.53
C ARG A 475 -0.55 -12.32 25.12
N ALA A 476 0.33 -11.46 24.60
CA ALA A 476 0.29 -11.06 23.20
C ALA A 476 1.02 -12.09 22.33
N HIS A 477 0.34 -12.59 21.30
CA HIS A 477 0.89 -13.51 20.30
C HIS A 477 1.18 -12.74 19.02
N ASP A 478 2.46 -12.56 18.72
CA ASP A 478 2.91 -11.86 17.51
C ASP A 478 3.15 -12.85 16.36
N SER A 479 2.30 -12.78 15.34
CA SER A 479 2.23 -13.67 14.19
C SER A 479 3.33 -13.36 13.18
N THR A 480 4.58 -13.63 13.56
CA THR A 480 5.79 -13.22 12.80
C THR A 480 6.26 -14.23 11.76
N ALA A 481 5.76 -15.47 11.82
CA ALA A 481 6.13 -16.58 10.94
C ALA A 481 4.88 -17.28 10.37
N ASP A 482 4.92 -18.61 10.19
CA ASP A 482 3.88 -19.38 9.53
C ASP A 482 2.66 -19.70 10.41
N HIS A 483 2.74 -19.42 11.71
CA HIS A 483 1.63 -19.62 12.64
C HIS A 483 0.55 -18.55 12.47
N ARG A 484 -0.72 -18.98 12.56
CA ARG A 484 -1.89 -18.10 12.67
C ARG A 484 -2.63 -18.45 13.95
N TYR A 485 -2.91 -17.46 14.77
CA TYR A 485 -3.51 -17.69 16.07
C TYR A 485 -5.02 -17.45 16.05
N LEU A 486 -5.75 -18.31 16.73
CA LEU A 486 -7.17 -18.15 17.05
C LEU A 486 -7.31 -18.19 18.57
N VAL A 487 -7.90 -17.16 19.17
CA VAL A 487 -8.21 -17.16 20.60
C VAL A 487 -9.44 -18.03 20.84
N LEU A 488 -9.33 -18.99 21.76
CA LEU A 488 -10.47 -19.70 22.34
C LEU A 488 -10.90 -18.92 23.60
N PRO A 489 -11.92 -18.05 23.51
CA PRO A 489 -12.40 -17.30 24.66
C PRO A 489 -13.06 -18.22 25.67
N ARG A 490 -13.16 -17.74 26.91
CA ARG A 490 -13.93 -18.44 27.94
C ARG A 490 -15.41 -18.40 27.61
N ARG A 491 -16.11 -19.52 27.83
CA ARG A 491 -17.56 -19.57 27.76
C ARG A 491 -18.16 -18.70 28.88
N PRO A 492 -19.02 -17.72 28.57
CA PRO A 492 -19.66 -16.92 29.59
C PRO A 492 -20.58 -17.75 30.48
N LYS A 493 -20.57 -17.48 31.79
CA LYS A 493 -21.53 -18.03 32.75
C LYS A 493 -22.96 -17.63 32.35
N GLY A 494 -23.94 -18.50 32.55
CA GLY A 494 -25.33 -18.24 32.16
C GLY A 494 -25.68 -18.70 30.73
N THR A 495 -24.72 -19.33 30.04
CA THR A 495 -24.94 -19.94 28.72
C THR A 495 -25.11 -21.45 28.81
N GLU A 496 -25.28 -22.02 30.00
CA GLU A 496 -25.45 -23.46 30.21
C GLU A 496 -26.71 -23.95 29.46
N GLY A 497 -26.58 -25.08 28.75
CA GLY A 497 -27.68 -25.65 27.97
C GLY A 497 -28.10 -24.87 26.71
N TRP A 498 -27.42 -23.76 26.38
CA TRP A 498 -27.68 -23.04 25.12
C TRP A 498 -27.41 -23.91 23.90
N SER A 499 -28.20 -23.71 22.85
CA SER A 499 -27.95 -24.31 21.54
C SER A 499 -26.65 -23.76 20.94
N GLU A 500 -26.05 -24.53 20.03
CA GLU A 500 -24.86 -24.10 19.28
C GLU A 500 -25.10 -22.77 18.55
N GLU A 501 -26.30 -22.56 17.99
CA GLU A 501 -26.69 -21.31 17.34
C GLU A 501 -26.66 -20.12 18.30
N LYS A 502 -27.22 -20.26 19.51
CA LYS A 502 -27.19 -19.21 20.53
C LYS A 502 -25.76 -18.91 21.02
N LEU A 503 -24.94 -19.95 21.19
CA LEU A 503 -23.53 -19.78 21.57
C LEU A 503 -22.72 -19.10 20.48
N ARG A 504 -22.99 -19.42 19.21
CA ARG A 504 -22.33 -18.81 18.06
C ARG A 504 -22.62 -17.31 17.97
N ALA A 505 -23.86 -16.90 18.23
CA ALA A 505 -24.30 -15.52 18.12
C ALA A 505 -23.55 -14.54 19.05
N ILE A 506 -22.96 -15.01 20.15
CA ILE A 506 -22.18 -14.19 21.08
C ILE A 506 -20.67 -14.17 20.80
N ILE A 507 -20.19 -14.97 19.83
CA ILE A 507 -18.78 -15.02 19.45
C ILE A 507 -18.56 -14.12 18.24
N THR A 508 -17.86 -13.01 18.45
CA THR A 508 -17.50 -12.09 17.36
C THR A 508 -16.09 -12.39 16.84
N ARG A 509 -15.76 -11.83 15.67
CA ARG A 509 -14.38 -11.80 15.15
C ARG A 509 -13.40 -11.28 16.20
N ASP A 510 -13.80 -10.24 16.92
CA ASP A 510 -12.95 -9.54 17.88
C ASP A 510 -12.69 -10.38 19.13
N CYS A 511 -13.64 -11.26 19.52
CA CYS A 511 -13.42 -12.29 20.55
C CYS A 511 -12.32 -13.28 20.14
N MET A 512 -12.27 -13.61 18.85
CA MET A 512 -11.32 -14.59 18.29
C MET A 512 -9.92 -14.01 18.03
N ILE A 513 -9.80 -12.68 17.98
CA ILE A 513 -8.52 -11.95 18.03
C ILE A 513 -8.08 -11.72 19.48
N GLY A 514 -9.04 -11.73 20.42
CA GLY A 514 -8.81 -11.52 21.84
C GLY A 514 -8.85 -10.06 22.28
N VAL A 515 -9.38 -9.17 21.45
CA VAL A 515 -9.56 -7.74 21.82
C VAL A 515 -10.86 -7.50 22.57
N THR A 516 -11.82 -8.41 22.44
CA THR A 516 -13.07 -8.44 23.23
C THR A 516 -13.32 -9.80 23.87
N VAL A 517 -14.33 -9.87 24.73
CA VAL A 517 -14.83 -11.13 25.32
C VAL A 517 -16.29 -11.34 24.93
N PRO A 518 -16.77 -12.59 24.78
CA PRO A 518 -18.17 -12.86 24.45
C PRO A 518 -19.11 -12.31 25.54
N THR A 519 -20.09 -11.50 25.16
CA THR A 519 -21.05 -10.89 26.07
C THR A 519 -22.46 -11.43 25.82
N ILE A 520 -23.18 -11.74 26.91
CA ILE A 520 -24.61 -12.06 26.85
C ILE A 520 -25.35 -10.74 26.72
N THR A 521 -25.63 -10.31 25.49
CA THR A 521 -26.56 -9.19 25.27
C THR A 521 -27.96 -9.71 25.55
N THR A 522 -28.69 -9.07 26.47
CA THR A 522 -30.12 -9.31 26.65
C THR A 522 -30.82 -8.89 25.37
N ILE A 523 -31.02 -9.83 24.44
CA ILE A 523 -31.92 -9.61 23.31
C ILE A 523 -33.29 -9.42 23.98
N LEU A 524 -33.82 -8.20 23.92
CA LEU A 524 -35.22 -7.95 24.26
C LEU A 524 -36.05 -8.88 23.37
N GLU A 525 -36.82 -9.75 24.05
CA GLU A 525 -37.69 -10.77 23.43
C GLU A 525 -38.65 -10.20 22.38
#